data_AF-A0A5E4LZ44-F1
#
_entry.id   AF-A0A5E4LZ44-F1
#
_cell.length_a   1.000
_cell.length_b   1.000
_cell.length_c   1.000
_cell.angle_alpha   90.00
_cell.angle_beta   90.00
_cell.angle_gamma   90.00
#
_symmetry.space_group_name_H-M   'P 1'
#
loop_
_entity.id
_entity.type
_entity.pdbx_description
1 polymer ?
#
loop_
_entity_poly.entity_id
_entity_poly.type
_entity_poly.pdbx_seq_one_letter_code
_entity_poly.pdbx_strand_id
1 'polypeptide(L)'
;MVERSRTPRKRIKKPAKIIELGNRPKFTCEFCENSFSRQKTLLFHLCEQKRRFQQKDELYARYGFYAFSMLQKNCLRTLPCTEKEFRTSEVYLALVKWGHFIQNIQCLDFKKYLQWLVGLKVPVDKWDKDEIYDCWIQAYVFQENVWASFQRSLETMTNWGEESNSPMEEYFLRAGNARILTDVQRGRITGWIIFLSETGKKWLQNLPNGDMKLVWNWINPERWKLELEKYPLEVKEIQLALEKEKI
;
A
#
# COMPACT_ATOMS: atom_id res chain seq x y z
N MET A 1 -88.29 -51.45 -8.42
CA MET A 1 -88.16 -50.58 -7.22
C MET A 1 -86.75 -50.01 -7.23
N VAL A 2 -86.62 -48.70 -7.43
CA VAL A 2 -85.31 -48.04 -7.64
C VAL A 2 -84.74 -47.59 -6.30
N GLU A 3 -83.63 -48.19 -5.87
CA GLU A 3 -82.89 -47.80 -4.68
C GLU A 3 -82.21 -46.44 -4.87
N ARG A 4 -82.52 -45.48 -3.99
CA ARG A 4 -81.84 -44.18 -3.94
C ARG A 4 -80.61 -44.29 -3.06
N SER A 5 -79.43 -44.34 -3.69
CA SER A 5 -78.13 -44.23 -3.04
C SER A 5 -77.97 -42.87 -2.34
N ARG A 6 -77.72 -42.87 -1.03
CA ARG A 6 -77.36 -41.65 -0.27
C ARG A 6 -75.87 -41.37 -0.45
N THR A 7 -75.52 -40.29 -1.14
CA THR A 7 -74.14 -39.80 -1.25
C THR A 7 -73.65 -39.17 0.07
N PRO A 8 -72.39 -39.38 0.49
CA PRO A 8 -71.88 -38.80 1.73
C PRO A 8 -71.56 -37.31 1.57
N ARG A 9 -72.04 -36.47 2.51
CA ARG A 9 -71.67 -35.05 2.59
C ARG A 9 -70.18 -34.92 2.93
N LYS A 10 -69.37 -34.41 1.99
CA LYS A 10 -67.98 -34.01 2.24
C LYS A 10 -67.96 -32.88 3.27
N ARG A 11 -67.31 -33.09 4.42
CA ARG A 11 -67.01 -32.03 5.40
C ARG A 11 -66.02 -31.05 4.76
N ILE A 12 -66.50 -29.86 4.42
CA ILE A 12 -65.65 -28.73 4.02
C ILE A 12 -64.88 -28.30 5.28
N LYS A 13 -63.56 -28.56 5.32
CA LYS A 13 -62.69 -28.02 6.36
C LYS A 13 -62.62 -26.51 6.19
N LYS A 14 -63.07 -25.74 7.19
CA LYS A 14 -62.87 -24.29 7.21
C LYS A 14 -61.37 -24.01 7.12
N PRO A 15 -60.90 -23.08 6.26
CA PRO A 15 -59.50 -22.73 6.22
C PRO A 15 -59.08 -22.17 7.58
N ALA A 16 -57.95 -22.64 8.09
CA ALA A 16 -57.37 -22.13 9.33
C ALA A 16 -57.15 -20.61 9.17
N LYS A 17 -57.60 -19.85 10.16
CA LYS A 17 -57.34 -18.41 10.25
C LYS A 17 -55.82 -18.23 10.24
N ILE A 18 -55.28 -17.56 9.22
CA ILE A 18 -53.88 -17.11 9.23
C ILE A 18 -53.80 -16.09 10.37
N ILE A 19 -53.26 -16.52 11.50
CA ILE A 19 -52.93 -15.63 12.60
C ILE A 19 -51.70 -14.88 12.11
N GLU A 20 -51.84 -13.61 11.75
CA GLU A 20 -50.69 -12.72 11.61
C GLU A 20 -49.96 -12.70 12.96
N LEU A 21 -48.87 -13.46 13.03
CA LEU A 21 -47.94 -13.40 14.16
C LEU A 21 -47.44 -11.96 14.22
N GLY A 22 -47.93 -11.22 15.20
CA GLY A 22 -47.71 -9.79 15.38
C GLY A 22 -46.25 -9.40 15.14
N ASN A 23 -46.09 -8.23 14.49
CA ASN A 23 -44.83 -7.59 14.15
C ASN A 23 -43.81 -7.70 15.30
N ARG A 24 -42.95 -8.72 15.27
CA ARG A 24 -41.80 -8.78 16.17
C ARG A 24 -40.83 -7.68 15.75
N PRO A 25 -40.24 -6.91 16.68
CA PRO A 25 -39.26 -5.90 16.32
C PRO A 25 -38.12 -6.56 15.55
N LYS A 26 -37.90 -6.09 14.32
CA LYS A 26 -36.78 -6.51 13.49
C LYS A 26 -35.55 -5.72 13.94
N PHE A 27 -34.47 -6.41 14.24
CA PHE A 27 -33.20 -5.79 14.60
C PHE A 27 -32.38 -5.57 13.32
N THR A 28 -32.11 -4.31 12.96
CA THR A 28 -31.37 -3.97 11.72
C THR A 28 -29.89 -3.71 12.02
N CYS A 29 -29.02 -4.12 11.10
CA CYS A 29 -27.61 -3.76 11.16
C CYS A 29 -27.39 -2.36 10.58
N GLU A 30 -26.71 -1.48 11.31
CA GLU A 30 -26.42 -0.11 10.87
C GLU A 30 -25.47 -0.02 9.67
N PHE A 31 -24.76 -1.11 9.34
CA PHE A 31 -23.73 -1.14 8.29
C PHE A 31 -24.22 -1.76 6.98
N CYS A 32 -24.99 -2.85 7.05
CA CYS A 32 -25.47 -3.58 5.87
C CYS A 32 -26.99 -3.55 5.73
N GLU A 33 -27.69 -2.88 6.64
CA GLU A 33 -29.15 -2.70 6.66
C GLU A 33 -29.97 -4.00 6.72
N ASN A 34 -29.32 -5.16 6.80
CA ASN A 34 -29.97 -6.45 6.96
C ASN A 34 -30.74 -6.53 8.28
N SER A 35 -31.94 -7.10 8.20
CA SER A 35 -32.84 -7.25 9.34
C SER A 35 -32.81 -8.68 9.91
N PHE A 36 -32.78 -8.79 11.24
CA PHE A 36 -32.69 -10.05 11.98
C PHE A 36 -33.87 -10.20 12.94
N SER A 37 -34.33 -11.43 13.12
CA SER A 37 -35.46 -11.76 14.00
C SER A 37 -35.07 -11.86 15.49
N ARG A 38 -33.78 -11.95 15.80
CA ARG A 38 -33.25 -12.07 17.16
C ARG A 38 -32.08 -11.12 17.36
N GLN A 39 -32.06 -10.41 18.50
CA GLN A 39 -30.97 -9.51 18.88
C GLN A 39 -29.62 -10.25 18.96
N LYS A 40 -29.61 -11.48 19.49
CA LYS A 40 -28.40 -12.32 19.55
C LYS A 40 -27.78 -12.54 18.17
N THR A 41 -28.61 -12.75 17.13
CA THR A 41 -28.13 -12.93 15.76
C THR A 41 -27.49 -11.65 15.22
N LEU A 42 -28.07 -10.48 15.50
CA LEU A 42 -27.47 -9.19 15.13
C LEU A 42 -26.13 -8.95 15.84
N LEU A 43 -26.01 -9.32 17.12
CA LEU A 43 -24.77 -9.15 17.89
C LEU A 43 -23.60 -9.95 17.28
N PHE A 44 -23.84 -11.22 16.92
CA PHE A 44 -22.83 -12.09 16.30
C PHE A 44 -22.66 -11.89 14.79
N HIS A 45 -23.49 -11.05 14.16
CA HIS A 45 -23.37 -10.75 12.75
C HIS A 45 -22.09 -9.95 12.45
N LEU A 46 -21.29 -10.46 11.52
CA LEU A 46 -20.13 -9.81 10.94
C LEU A 46 -20.32 -9.69 9.43
N CYS A 47 -20.98 -8.61 8.98
CA CYS A 47 -20.97 -8.27 7.56
C CYS A 47 -19.62 -7.69 7.15
N GLU A 48 -19.39 -7.70 5.84
CA GLU A 48 -18.23 -7.06 5.24
C GLU A 48 -18.15 -5.58 5.63
N GLN A 49 -19.24 -4.81 5.52
CA GLN A 49 -19.25 -3.39 5.90
C GLN A 49 -18.82 -3.17 7.36
N LYS A 50 -19.37 -3.94 8.31
CA LYS A 50 -18.95 -3.89 9.71
C LYS A 50 -17.45 -4.19 9.87
N ARG A 51 -16.91 -5.18 9.16
CA ARG A 51 -15.48 -5.48 9.13
C ARG A 51 -14.65 -4.31 8.59
N ARG A 52 -15.07 -3.69 7.47
CA ARG A 52 -14.41 -2.52 6.87
C ARG A 52 -14.34 -1.34 7.85
N PHE A 53 -15.39 -1.14 8.66
CA PHE A 53 -15.43 -0.12 9.70
C PHE A 53 -14.56 -0.47 10.92
N GLN A 54 -14.50 -1.74 11.32
CA GLN A 54 -13.62 -2.19 12.40
C GLN A 54 -12.14 -2.01 12.05
N GLN A 55 -11.77 -2.21 10.78
CA GLN A 55 -10.40 -2.07 10.29
C GLN A 55 -10.00 -0.61 10.00
N LYS A 56 -10.82 0.38 10.36
CA LYS A 56 -10.59 1.77 9.96
C LYS A 56 -9.26 2.36 10.43
N ASP A 57 -8.81 1.92 11.58
CA ASP A 57 -7.61 2.44 12.23
C ASP A 57 -6.34 1.72 11.79
N GLU A 58 -6.48 0.65 11.01
CA GLU A 58 -5.36 -0.06 10.40
C GLU A 58 -4.64 0.84 9.38
N LEU A 59 -3.32 0.72 9.33
CA LEU A 59 -2.48 1.60 8.52
C LEU A 59 -2.84 1.54 7.02
N TYR A 60 -2.98 0.32 6.47
CA TYR A 60 -3.43 0.12 5.08
C TYR A 60 -4.80 0.74 4.79
N ALA A 61 -5.72 0.74 5.76
CA ALA A 61 -7.05 1.30 5.59
C ALA A 61 -6.99 2.84 5.57
N ARG A 62 -6.14 3.43 6.43
CA ARG A 62 -5.87 4.87 6.42
C ARG A 62 -5.22 5.32 5.11
N TYR A 63 -4.30 4.53 4.55
CA TYR A 63 -3.76 4.79 3.22
C TYR A 63 -4.83 4.75 2.13
N GLY A 64 -5.69 3.73 2.12
CA GLY A 64 -6.82 3.65 1.19
C GLY A 64 -7.75 4.86 1.29
N PHE A 65 -8.07 5.30 2.51
CA PHE A 65 -8.90 6.48 2.75
C PHE A 65 -8.22 7.79 2.29
N TYR A 66 -6.91 7.90 2.48
CA TYR A 66 -6.12 9.01 1.96
C TYR A 66 -6.20 9.08 0.44
N ALA A 67 -6.00 7.95 -0.25
CA ALA A 67 -6.12 7.88 -1.70
C ALA A 67 -7.52 8.23 -2.20
N PHE A 68 -8.56 7.70 -1.54
CA PHE A 68 -9.94 8.05 -1.85
C PHE A 68 -10.19 9.55 -1.75
N SER A 69 -9.75 10.16 -0.64
CA SER A 69 -9.91 11.60 -0.39
C SER A 69 -9.18 12.46 -1.43
N MET A 70 -8.00 12.02 -1.88
CA MET A 70 -7.21 12.70 -2.90
C MET A 70 -7.89 12.62 -4.28
N LEU A 71 -8.38 11.45 -4.68
CA LEU A 71 -9.11 11.26 -5.94
C LEU A 71 -10.36 12.13 -6.01
N GLN A 72 -11.13 12.21 -4.91
CA GLN A 72 -12.34 13.02 -4.85
C GLN A 72 -12.05 14.53 -4.95
N LYS A 73 -10.95 15.01 -4.35
CA LYS A 73 -10.50 16.40 -4.51
C LYS A 73 -10.19 16.74 -5.96
N ASN A 74 -9.58 15.82 -6.70
CA ASN A 74 -9.29 16.03 -8.13
C ASN A 74 -10.56 16.08 -8.98
N CYS A 75 -11.68 15.55 -8.50
CA CYS A 75 -13.01 15.71 -9.10
C CYS A 75 -13.74 17.01 -8.67
N LEU A 76 -13.01 18.03 -8.19
CA LEU A 76 -13.53 19.34 -7.76
C LEU A 76 -14.47 19.28 -6.54
N ARG A 77 -14.39 18.22 -5.73
CA ARG A 77 -15.15 18.14 -4.49
C ARG A 77 -14.60 19.12 -3.44
N THR A 78 -15.48 19.95 -2.88
CA THR A 78 -15.13 20.95 -1.86
C THR A 78 -15.23 20.41 -0.42
N LEU A 79 -16.15 19.46 -0.18
CA LEU A 79 -16.36 18.88 1.14
C LEU A 79 -15.40 17.71 1.42
N PRO A 80 -14.91 17.56 2.67
CA PRO A 80 -14.10 16.41 3.04
C PRO A 80 -14.87 15.11 2.81
N CYS A 81 -14.14 14.06 2.41
CA CYS A 81 -14.69 12.72 2.32
C CYS A 81 -14.92 12.17 3.72
N THR A 82 -15.99 11.41 3.90
CA THR A 82 -16.30 10.73 5.15
C THR A 82 -15.86 9.28 5.12
N GLU A 83 -15.59 8.74 6.31
CA GLU A 83 -15.25 7.32 6.48
C GLU A 83 -16.36 6.38 5.99
N LYS A 84 -17.62 6.83 6.09
CA LYS A 84 -18.76 6.08 5.56
C LYS A 84 -18.72 5.99 4.04
N GLU A 85 -18.54 7.13 3.36
CA GLU A 85 -18.46 7.18 1.89
C GLU A 85 -17.35 6.26 1.35
N PHE A 86 -16.16 6.29 1.96
CA PHE A 86 -15.07 5.42 1.54
C PHE A 86 -15.38 3.94 1.72
N ARG A 87 -15.90 3.54 2.89
CA ARG A 87 -16.14 2.11 3.20
C ARG A 87 -17.26 1.50 2.39
N THR A 88 -18.25 2.31 2.02
CA THR A 88 -19.35 1.86 1.16
C THR A 88 -19.03 2.01 -0.33
N SER A 89 -17.90 2.64 -0.70
CA SER A 89 -17.54 2.85 -2.11
C SER A 89 -17.18 1.54 -2.82
N GLU A 90 -17.41 1.52 -4.14
CA GLU A 90 -17.02 0.40 -5.01
C GLU A 90 -15.50 0.27 -5.15
N VAL A 91 -14.77 1.37 -4.98
CA VAL A 91 -13.30 1.41 -5.06
C VAL A 91 -12.60 0.98 -3.77
N TYR A 92 -13.35 0.72 -2.69
CA TYR A 92 -12.79 0.39 -1.37
C TYR A 92 -11.76 -0.73 -1.43
N LEU A 93 -12.10 -1.86 -2.06
CA LEU A 93 -11.22 -3.03 -2.10
C LEU A 93 -9.91 -2.73 -2.84
N ALA A 94 -9.98 -2.03 -3.97
CA ALA A 94 -8.81 -1.69 -4.76
C ALA A 94 -7.88 -0.72 -4.00
N LEU A 95 -8.45 0.29 -3.33
CA LEU A 95 -7.66 1.26 -2.55
C LEU A 95 -7.08 0.66 -1.26
N VAL A 96 -7.80 -0.26 -0.61
CA VAL A 96 -7.26 -1.02 0.52
C VAL A 96 -6.15 -1.98 0.08
N LYS A 97 -6.29 -2.62 -1.08
CA LYS A 97 -5.25 -3.47 -1.68
C LYS A 97 -3.98 -2.66 -1.96
N TRP A 98 -4.13 -1.46 -2.52
CA TRP A 98 -3.01 -0.53 -2.67
C TRP A 98 -2.42 -0.12 -1.31
N GLY A 99 -3.27 0.15 -0.31
CA GLY A 99 -2.83 0.44 1.05
C GLY A 99 -1.96 -0.67 1.66
N HIS A 100 -2.34 -1.94 1.46
CA HIS A 100 -1.53 -3.08 1.85
C HIS A 100 -0.20 -3.12 1.09
N PHE A 101 -0.25 -2.90 -0.23
CA PHE A 101 0.95 -2.89 -1.06
C PHE A 101 1.98 -1.86 -0.58
N ILE A 102 1.59 -0.60 -0.42
CA ILE A 102 2.52 0.46 0.02
C ILE A 102 3.02 0.26 1.44
N GLN A 103 2.23 -0.38 2.30
CA GLN A 103 2.66 -0.77 3.65
C GLN A 103 3.73 -1.88 3.57
N ASN A 104 3.49 -2.92 2.76
CA ASN A 104 4.38 -4.08 2.64
C ASN A 104 5.73 -3.72 2.02
N ILE A 105 5.74 -2.90 0.97
CA ILE A 105 6.99 -2.43 0.33
C ILE A 105 7.65 -1.30 1.13
N GLN A 106 6.98 -0.79 2.17
CA GLN A 106 7.37 0.41 2.91
C GLN A 106 7.67 1.56 1.95
N CYS A 107 6.66 2.00 1.20
CA CYS A 107 6.80 2.98 0.14
C CYS A 107 7.52 4.26 0.62
N LEU A 108 8.59 4.67 -0.09
CA LEU A 108 9.40 5.86 0.24
C LEU A 108 8.57 7.12 0.49
N ASP A 109 7.68 7.46 -0.43
CA ASP A 109 6.74 8.58 -0.29
C ASP A 109 5.42 8.22 -0.98
N PHE A 110 4.50 7.67 -0.19
CA PHE A 110 3.21 7.23 -0.72
C PHE A 110 2.36 8.37 -1.29
N LYS A 111 2.57 9.61 -0.83
CA LYS A 111 1.82 10.77 -1.32
C LYS A 111 2.28 11.16 -2.71
N LYS A 112 3.59 11.24 -2.92
CA LYS A 112 4.17 11.50 -4.24
C LYS A 112 3.94 10.34 -5.20
N TYR A 113 4.02 9.09 -4.73
CA TYR A 113 3.68 7.93 -5.54
C TYR A 113 2.22 7.99 -6.01
N LEU A 114 1.28 8.28 -5.10
CA LEU A 114 -0.12 8.48 -5.45
C LEU A 114 -0.33 9.62 -6.46
N GLN A 115 0.34 10.77 -6.26
CA GLN A 115 0.28 11.88 -7.21
C GLN A 115 0.78 11.48 -8.60
N TRP A 116 1.87 10.70 -8.67
CA TRP A 116 2.42 10.19 -9.91
C TRP A 116 1.48 9.21 -10.61
N LEU A 117 0.89 8.25 -9.87
CA LEU A 117 -0.09 7.30 -10.39
C LEU A 117 -1.31 8.02 -11.00
N VAL A 118 -1.83 9.02 -10.29
CA VAL A 118 -2.98 9.81 -10.74
C VAL A 118 -2.61 10.70 -11.93
N GLY A 119 -1.45 11.34 -11.91
CA GLY A 119 -0.96 12.18 -13.00
C GLY A 119 -0.80 11.42 -14.31
N LEU A 120 -0.33 10.17 -14.24
CA LEU A 120 -0.20 9.27 -15.39
C LEU A 120 -1.50 8.50 -15.71
N LYS A 121 -2.58 8.73 -14.97
CA LYS A 121 -3.86 8.03 -15.12
C LYS A 121 -3.72 6.51 -15.08
N VAL A 122 -2.85 6.00 -14.21
CA VAL A 122 -2.67 4.56 -14.01
C VAL A 122 -3.97 3.98 -13.45
N PRO A 123 -4.54 2.91 -14.04
CA PRO A 123 -5.74 2.25 -13.52
C PRO A 123 -5.56 1.75 -12.08
N VAL A 124 -6.54 2.00 -11.20
CA VAL A 124 -6.46 1.72 -9.74
C VAL A 124 -6.23 0.24 -9.44
N ASP A 125 -6.75 -0.65 -10.28
CA ASP A 125 -6.56 -2.10 -10.21
C ASP A 125 -5.11 -2.56 -10.44
N LYS A 126 -4.25 -1.66 -10.94
CA LYS A 126 -2.81 -1.91 -11.16
C LYS A 126 -1.90 -1.24 -10.14
N TRP A 127 -2.44 -0.52 -9.17
CA TRP A 127 -1.61 0.26 -8.24
C TRP A 127 -0.78 -0.62 -7.28
N ASP A 128 -1.15 -1.89 -7.12
CA ASP A 128 -0.49 -2.87 -6.27
C ASP A 128 0.57 -3.72 -6.99
N LYS A 129 1.09 -3.23 -8.12
CA LYS A 129 2.07 -3.94 -8.95
C LYS A 129 3.48 -3.41 -8.72
N ASP A 130 4.41 -4.33 -8.45
CA ASP A 130 5.82 -4.00 -8.24
C ASP A 130 6.40 -3.28 -9.46
N GLU A 131 6.06 -3.71 -10.68
CA GLU A 131 6.59 -3.10 -11.90
C GLU A 131 6.19 -1.63 -12.07
N ILE A 132 5.01 -1.24 -11.54
CA ILE A 132 4.54 0.15 -11.55
C ILE A 132 5.31 0.97 -10.52
N TYR A 133 5.57 0.40 -9.34
CA TYR A 133 6.37 1.05 -8.31
C TYR A 133 7.84 1.22 -8.73
N ASP A 134 8.41 0.19 -9.35
CA ASP A 134 9.74 0.17 -9.91
C ASP A 134 9.95 1.31 -10.93
N CYS A 135 8.98 1.49 -11.85
CA CYS A 135 8.97 2.63 -12.78
C CYS A 135 8.98 3.99 -12.06
N TRP A 136 8.20 4.11 -10.99
CA TRP A 136 8.15 5.36 -10.21
C TRP A 136 9.48 5.62 -9.51
N ILE A 137 10.07 4.63 -8.85
CA ILE A 137 11.35 4.76 -8.13
C ILE A 137 12.48 5.21 -9.05
N GLN A 138 12.58 4.62 -10.25
CA GLN A 138 13.60 5.01 -11.24
C GLN A 138 13.50 6.47 -11.70
N ALA A 139 12.32 7.08 -11.60
CA ALA A 139 12.13 8.51 -11.82
C ALA A 139 12.36 9.32 -10.55
N TYR A 140 11.83 8.84 -9.42
CA TYR A 140 11.73 9.58 -8.16
C TYR A 140 13.08 9.86 -7.51
N VAL A 141 14.03 8.91 -7.55
CA VAL A 141 15.36 9.08 -6.91
C VAL A 141 16.19 10.24 -7.47
N PHE A 142 15.82 10.76 -8.65
CA PHE A 142 16.45 11.92 -9.30
C PHE A 142 15.64 13.23 -9.14
N GLN A 143 14.47 13.17 -8.50
CA GLN A 143 13.58 14.33 -8.27
C GLN A 143 13.42 14.66 -6.79
N GLU A 144 13.79 13.73 -5.91
CA GLU A 144 13.75 13.94 -4.49
C GLU A 144 14.81 14.95 -4.01
N ASN A 145 14.67 15.40 -2.76
CA ASN A 145 15.65 16.26 -2.15
C ASN A 145 16.94 15.47 -1.87
N VAL A 146 18.10 16.02 -2.28
CA VAL A 146 19.42 15.39 -2.15
C VAL A 146 19.71 14.97 -0.71
N TRP A 147 19.52 15.87 0.26
CA TRP A 147 19.77 15.60 1.68
C TRP A 147 18.83 14.56 2.26
N ALA A 148 17.55 14.56 1.87
CA ALA A 148 16.61 13.52 2.29
C ALA A 148 17.00 12.14 1.73
N SER A 149 17.51 12.09 0.49
CA SER A 149 18.02 10.86 -0.14
C SER A 149 19.27 10.33 0.58
N PHE A 150 20.19 11.24 0.90
CA PHE A 150 21.42 10.94 1.62
C PHE A 150 21.14 10.42 3.04
N GLN A 151 20.32 11.14 3.79
CA GLN A 151 19.92 10.77 5.16
C GLN A 151 19.26 9.39 5.19
N ARG A 152 18.35 9.11 4.26
CA ARG A 152 17.72 7.79 4.15
C ARG A 152 18.72 6.69 3.86
N SER A 153 19.74 6.96 3.05
CA SER A 153 20.80 5.99 2.76
C SER A 153 21.61 5.68 4.01
N LEU A 154 21.99 6.71 4.78
CA LEU A 154 22.67 6.53 6.06
C LEU A 154 21.81 5.73 7.05
N GLU A 155 20.54 6.10 7.23
CA GLU A 155 19.61 5.37 8.10
C GLU A 155 19.47 3.89 7.67
N THR A 156 19.46 3.61 6.37
CA THR A 156 19.43 2.23 5.85
C THR A 156 20.69 1.46 6.26
N MET A 157 21.86 2.08 6.15
CA MET A 157 23.14 1.49 6.56
C MET A 157 23.22 1.32 8.08
N THR A 158 22.75 2.29 8.87
CA THR A 158 22.67 2.22 10.32
C THR A 158 21.78 1.07 10.77
N ASN A 159 20.56 0.97 10.22
CA ASN A 159 19.62 -0.11 10.54
C ASN A 159 20.21 -1.48 10.20
N TRP A 160 20.90 -1.61 9.06
CA TRP A 160 21.63 -2.83 8.73
C TRP A 160 22.70 -3.15 9.79
N GLY A 161 23.49 -2.15 10.21
CA GLY A 161 24.52 -2.33 11.23
C GLY A 161 23.96 -2.79 12.57
N GLU A 162 22.82 -2.25 12.98
CA GLU A 162 22.09 -2.68 14.18
C GLU A 162 21.60 -4.15 14.04
N GLU A 163 21.01 -4.50 12.90
CA GLU A 163 20.53 -5.86 12.61
C GLU A 163 21.66 -6.90 12.56
N SER A 164 22.82 -6.51 12.03
CA SER A 164 23.97 -7.41 11.82
C SER A 164 25.06 -7.28 12.89
N ASN A 165 24.84 -6.47 13.93
CA ASN A 165 25.83 -6.13 14.95
C ASN A 165 27.19 -5.74 14.33
N SER A 166 27.16 -4.85 13.33
CA SER A 166 28.31 -4.37 12.57
C SER A 166 28.30 -2.84 12.48
N PRO A 167 29.46 -2.17 12.39
CA PRO A 167 29.53 -0.74 12.12
C PRO A 167 28.91 -0.39 10.76
N MET A 168 28.17 0.72 10.67
CA MET A 168 27.43 1.09 9.46
C MET A 168 28.35 1.33 8.25
N GLU A 169 29.57 1.83 8.49
CA GLU A 169 30.58 2.11 7.48
C GLU A 169 31.05 0.84 6.74
N GLU A 170 30.81 -0.34 7.32
CA GLU A 170 31.10 -1.63 6.69
C GLU A 170 29.96 -2.14 5.80
N TYR A 171 28.87 -1.40 5.60
CA TYR A 171 27.69 -1.83 4.85
C TYR A 171 28.04 -2.37 3.46
N PHE A 172 28.77 -1.59 2.65
CA PHE A 172 29.16 -2.01 1.30
C PHE A 172 30.17 -3.17 1.28
N LEU A 173 30.82 -3.45 2.41
CA LEU A 173 31.78 -4.53 2.57
C LEU A 173 31.13 -5.84 3.03
N ARG A 174 30.09 -5.76 3.86
CA ARG A 174 29.56 -6.93 4.61
C ARG A 174 28.06 -7.20 4.42
N ALA A 175 27.26 -6.25 3.92
CA ALA A 175 25.82 -6.47 3.74
C ALA A 175 25.49 -7.53 2.68
N GLY A 176 26.43 -7.78 1.76
CA GLY A 176 26.29 -8.74 0.66
C GLY A 176 25.49 -8.18 -0.53
N ASN A 177 25.83 -8.64 -1.74
CA ASN A 177 25.28 -8.08 -2.98
C ASN A 177 23.75 -8.12 -3.05
N ALA A 178 23.13 -9.25 -2.66
CA ALA A 178 21.67 -9.40 -2.76
C ALA A 178 20.91 -8.34 -1.94
N ARG A 179 21.41 -8.02 -0.73
CA ARG A 179 20.81 -6.98 0.11
C ARG A 179 21.03 -5.60 -0.49
N ILE A 180 22.27 -5.27 -0.84
CA ILE A 180 22.60 -3.95 -1.41
C ILE A 180 21.78 -3.70 -2.68
N LEU A 181 21.70 -4.67 -3.59
CA LEU A 181 20.89 -4.59 -4.81
C LEU A 181 19.40 -4.36 -4.50
N THR A 182 18.85 -5.06 -3.52
CA THR A 182 17.46 -4.86 -3.07
C THR A 182 17.26 -3.45 -2.52
N ASP A 183 18.23 -2.95 -1.75
CA ASP A 183 18.18 -1.62 -1.17
C ASP A 183 18.29 -0.53 -2.25
N VAL A 184 19.09 -0.72 -3.32
CA VAL A 184 19.09 0.24 -4.45
C VAL A 184 17.81 0.14 -5.29
N GLN A 185 17.30 -1.07 -5.55
CA GLN A 185 16.03 -1.27 -6.26
C GLN A 185 14.87 -0.55 -5.55
N ARG A 186 14.86 -0.58 -4.22
CA ARG A 186 13.85 0.11 -3.39
C ARG A 186 14.15 1.59 -3.17
N GLY A 187 15.22 2.14 -3.76
CA GLY A 187 15.65 3.53 -3.59
C GLY A 187 16.09 3.89 -2.16
N ARG A 188 16.41 2.88 -1.33
CA ARG A 188 16.91 3.04 0.04
C ARG A 188 18.36 3.49 0.04
N ILE A 189 19.15 2.88 -0.83
CA ILE A 189 20.52 3.30 -1.17
C ILE A 189 20.50 3.90 -2.57
N THR A 190 21.07 5.09 -2.73
CA THR A 190 21.07 5.79 -4.03
C THR A 190 22.49 6.06 -4.53
N GLY A 191 22.62 6.55 -5.77
CA GLY A 191 23.92 6.88 -6.34
C GLY A 191 24.66 7.97 -5.56
N TRP A 192 23.97 8.81 -4.80
CA TRP A 192 24.58 9.78 -3.89
C TRP A 192 25.61 9.13 -2.95
N ILE A 193 25.30 7.97 -2.37
CA ILE A 193 26.22 7.32 -1.44
C ILE A 193 27.15 6.34 -2.17
N ILE A 194 26.67 5.64 -3.19
CA ILE A 194 27.47 4.65 -3.95
C ILE A 194 28.63 5.33 -4.68
N PHE A 195 28.36 6.44 -5.38
CA PHE A 195 29.36 7.12 -6.21
C PHE A 195 30.19 8.15 -5.45
N LEU A 196 29.83 8.51 -4.21
CA LEU A 196 30.59 9.47 -3.41
C LEU A 196 31.42 8.82 -2.31
N SER A 197 31.04 7.64 -1.79
CA SER A 197 31.83 6.90 -0.80
C SER A 197 32.98 6.10 -1.43
N GLU A 198 34.00 5.79 -0.62
CA GLU A 198 35.09 4.92 -1.07
C GLU A 198 34.66 3.46 -1.12
N THR A 199 33.95 2.99 -0.07
CA THR A 199 33.47 1.61 0.01
C THR A 199 32.40 1.29 -1.03
N GLY A 200 31.50 2.25 -1.35
CA GLY A 200 30.50 2.09 -2.40
C GLY A 200 31.10 1.94 -3.81
N LYS A 201 32.13 2.73 -4.13
CA LYS A 201 32.88 2.58 -5.39
C LYS A 201 33.59 1.24 -5.47
N LYS A 202 34.24 0.81 -4.38
CA LYS A 202 34.91 -0.49 -4.29
C LYS A 202 33.92 -1.64 -4.47
N TRP A 203 32.75 -1.56 -3.84
CA TRP A 203 31.67 -2.53 -4.03
C TRP A 203 31.26 -2.63 -5.50
N LEU A 204 31.01 -1.48 -6.14
CA LEU A 204 30.62 -1.43 -7.56
C LEU A 204 31.66 -2.06 -8.49
N GLN A 205 32.95 -1.85 -8.23
CA GLN A 205 34.05 -2.43 -9.01
C GLN A 205 34.20 -3.95 -8.84
N ASN A 206 33.77 -4.49 -7.70
CA ASN A 206 33.91 -5.90 -7.35
C ASN A 206 32.65 -6.73 -7.67
N LEU A 207 31.63 -6.14 -8.30
CA LEU A 207 30.41 -6.86 -8.65
C LEU A 207 30.67 -7.94 -9.71
N PRO A 208 30.16 -9.17 -9.51
CA PRO A 208 30.20 -10.20 -10.54
C PRO A 208 29.49 -9.74 -11.82
N ASN A 209 29.95 -10.23 -12.98
CA ASN A 209 29.39 -9.87 -14.30
C ASN A 209 27.86 -10.06 -14.41
N GLY A 210 27.27 -11.01 -13.69
CA GLY A 210 25.81 -11.22 -13.67
C GLY A 210 25.04 -10.10 -12.96
N ASP A 211 25.59 -9.58 -11.87
CA ASP A 211 24.98 -8.51 -11.06
C ASP A 211 25.13 -7.13 -11.72
N MET A 212 26.18 -6.97 -12.53
CA MET A 212 26.42 -5.73 -13.28
C MET A 212 25.26 -5.31 -14.18
N LYS A 213 24.53 -6.27 -14.76
CA LYS A 213 23.35 -5.97 -15.59
C LYS A 213 22.20 -5.41 -14.76
N LEU A 214 21.99 -5.93 -13.54
CA LEU A 214 20.98 -5.41 -12.62
C LEU A 214 21.34 -4.00 -12.16
N VAL A 215 22.62 -3.78 -11.87
CA VAL A 215 23.16 -2.47 -11.51
C VAL A 215 23.00 -1.43 -12.63
N TRP A 216 23.25 -1.79 -13.89
CA TRP A 216 23.01 -0.86 -15.01
C TRP A 216 21.55 -0.47 -15.18
N ASN A 217 20.62 -1.39 -14.94
CA ASN A 217 19.20 -1.08 -15.03
C ASN A 217 18.71 -0.17 -13.89
N TRP A 218 19.24 -0.35 -12.68
CA TRP A 218 18.75 0.34 -11.48
C TRP A 218 19.54 1.59 -11.11
N ILE A 219 20.87 1.49 -11.13
CA ILE A 219 21.73 2.61 -10.77
C ILE A 219 21.79 3.56 -11.97
N ASN A 220 22.07 3.09 -13.18
CA ASN A 220 22.29 3.94 -14.36
C ASN A 220 23.36 5.03 -14.10
N PRO A 221 24.65 4.68 -14.17
CA PRO A 221 25.75 5.60 -13.84
C PRO A 221 25.85 6.79 -14.76
N GLU A 222 25.48 6.65 -16.03
CA GLU A 222 25.52 7.76 -16.98
C GLU A 222 24.57 8.87 -16.50
N ARG A 223 23.36 8.47 -16.06
CA ARG A 223 22.40 9.41 -15.48
C ARG A 223 22.91 9.99 -14.16
N TRP A 224 23.48 9.17 -13.26
CA TRP A 224 24.05 9.69 -12.01
C TRP A 224 25.22 10.63 -12.24
N LYS A 225 26.07 10.39 -13.24
CA LYS A 225 27.14 11.32 -13.57
C LYS A 225 26.59 12.72 -13.84
N LEU A 226 25.55 12.80 -14.69
CA LEU A 226 24.86 14.07 -14.97
C LEU A 226 24.18 14.65 -13.73
N GLU A 227 23.58 13.80 -12.88
CA GLU A 227 22.93 14.25 -11.65
C GLU A 227 23.95 14.83 -10.65
N LEU A 228 25.10 14.19 -10.45
CA LEU A 228 26.16 14.68 -9.55
C LEU A 228 26.78 15.98 -10.06
N GLU A 229 26.98 16.11 -11.38
CA GLU A 229 27.49 17.34 -12.00
C GLU A 229 26.54 18.55 -11.81
N LYS A 230 25.23 18.30 -11.68
CA LYS A 230 24.22 19.32 -11.45
C LYS A 230 24.26 19.92 -10.03
N TYR A 231 24.78 19.19 -9.04
CA TYR A 231 24.79 19.60 -7.62
C TYR A 231 26.22 19.60 -7.03
N PRO A 232 27.13 20.46 -7.55
CA PRO A 232 28.55 20.42 -7.18
C PRO A 232 28.82 20.84 -5.73
N LEU A 233 27.92 21.59 -5.09
CA LEU A 233 28.05 21.98 -3.68
C LEU A 233 27.70 20.80 -2.79
N GLU A 234 26.54 20.20 -3.00
CA GLU A 234 26.05 19.03 -2.24
C GLU A 234 27.00 17.85 -2.39
N VAL A 235 27.56 17.62 -3.57
CA VAL A 235 28.60 16.59 -3.78
C VAL A 235 29.78 16.78 -2.82
N LYS A 236 30.31 18.00 -2.69
CA LYS A 236 31.45 18.28 -1.80
C LYS A 236 31.08 18.10 -0.34
N GLU A 237 29.90 18.58 0.05
CA GLU A 237 29.43 18.48 1.44
C GLU A 237 29.18 17.03 1.85
N ILE A 238 28.57 16.23 0.97
CA ILE A 238 28.35 14.79 1.19
C ILE A 238 29.68 14.03 1.25
N GLN A 239 30.62 14.30 0.36
CA GLN A 239 31.95 13.67 0.41
C GLN A 239 32.65 13.94 1.75
N LEU A 240 32.64 15.19 2.20
CA LEU A 240 33.22 15.56 3.50
C LEU A 240 32.51 14.85 4.67
N ALA A 241 31.19 14.65 4.59
CA ALA A 241 30.43 13.92 5.59
C ALA A 241 30.81 12.42 5.61
N LEU A 242 30.89 11.80 4.44
CA LEU A 242 31.27 10.38 4.30
C LEU A 242 32.70 10.11 4.77
N GLU A 243 33.64 11.02 4.51
CA GLU A 243 35.01 10.93 5.00
C GLU A 243 35.10 10.93 6.53
N LYS A 244 34.27 11.75 7.20
CA LYS A 244 34.21 11.81 8.68
C LYS A 244 33.67 10.51 9.27
N GLU A 245 32.69 9.90 8.62
CA GLU A 245 32.09 8.63 8.99
C GLU A 245 32.90 7.41 8.51
N LYS A 246 34.00 7.63 7.78
CA LYS A 246 34.90 6.59 7.23
C LYS A 246 34.21 5.61 6.26
N ILE A 247 33.27 6.12 5.46
CA ILE A 247 32.48 5.34 4.49
C ILE A 247 33.08 5.42 3.07
#